data_AF-C4V340-F1
#
_entry.id   AF-C4V340-F1
#
_cell.length_a   1.000
_cell.length_b   1.000
_cell.length_c   1.000
_cell.angle_alpha   90.00
_cell.angle_beta   90.00
_cell.angle_gamma   90.00
#
_symmetry.space_group_name_H-M   'P 1'
#
loop_
_entity.id
_entity.type
_entity.pdbx_description
1 polymer ?
#
loop_
_entity_poly.entity_id
_entity_poly.type
_entity_poly.pdbx_seq_one_letter_code
_entity_poly.pdbx_strand_id
1 'polypeptide(L)'
;MTEDEQNKVYNTIGLAPNISMPVKGDASSTTKPAVAAGTIDIRENKSQDISALSRDTANSLNELGRIFDKAKIEEQQELAAVFGEEAFRLAHNLKDDGSGRKIAIHIAIGGIMSAITGAGFASGAIGAGLNEALIKNLKGLDPGTAQIVSGIIGAAAAKAIGGNAQAGASAAASGAKWNEYQKDPRIKEKLQEILKK
;
A
#
# COMPACT_ATOMS: atom_id res chain seq x y z
N MET A 1 2.26 24.23 -5.82
CA MET A 1 2.90 23.01 -6.32
C MET A 1 1.86 21.92 -6.35
N THR A 2 1.66 21.27 -7.49
CA THR A 2 0.78 20.11 -7.61
C THR A 2 1.48 18.84 -7.14
N GLU A 3 0.70 17.80 -6.82
CA GLU A 3 1.23 16.48 -6.44
C GLU A 3 2.17 15.91 -7.53
N ASP A 4 1.85 16.15 -8.80
CA ASP A 4 2.66 15.73 -9.95
C ASP A 4 4.03 16.41 -10.02
N GLU A 5 4.11 17.68 -9.64
CA GLU A 5 5.38 18.42 -9.57
C GLU A 5 6.25 17.90 -8.42
N GLN A 6 5.63 17.55 -7.29
CA GLN A 6 6.32 16.96 -6.15
C GLN A 6 6.82 15.55 -6.45
N ASN A 7 6.01 14.72 -7.10
CA ASN A 7 6.37 13.38 -7.53
C ASN A 7 7.48 13.39 -8.59
N LYS A 8 7.52 14.39 -9.49
CA LYS A 8 8.67 14.59 -10.40
C LYS A 8 9.98 14.84 -9.65
N VAL A 9 9.96 15.62 -8.57
CA VAL A 9 11.16 15.84 -7.73
C VAL A 9 11.55 14.56 -7.02
N TYR A 10 10.60 13.88 -6.36
CA TYR A 10 10.86 12.61 -5.69
C TYR A 10 11.43 11.55 -6.65
N ASN A 11 10.97 11.51 -7.89
CA ASN A 11 11.50 10.66 -8.96
C ASN A 11 12.92 11.04 -9.39
N THR A 12 13.28 12.33 -9.39
CA THR A 12 14.63 12.79 -9.79
C THR A 12 15.70 12.67 -8.69
N ILE A 13 15.34 12.21 -7.49
CA ILE A 13 16.25 11.99 -6.35
C ILE A 13 16.20 10.55 -5.81
N GLY A 14 15.47 9.66 -6.49
CA GLY A 14 15.43 8.23 -6.18
C GLY A 14 14.40 7.81 -5.13
N LEU A 15 13.50 8.69 -4.64
CA LEU A 15 12.41 8.34 -3.71
C LEU A 15 11.24 7.56 -4.37
N ALA A 16 11.55 6.86 -5.47
CA ALA A 16 10.62 6.39 -6.49
C ALA A 16 10.71 4.87 -6.69
N PRO A 17 10.57 4.14 -5.60
CA PRO A 17 9.27 3.48 -5.51
C PRO A 17 8.51 3.86 -4.24
N ASN A 18 7.23 4.23 -4.41
CA ASN A 18 6.28 4.17 -3.30
C ASN A 18 5.90 2.69 -3.11
N ILE A 19 6.47 2.06 -2.09
CA ILE A 19 6.15 0.67 -1.76
C ILE A 19 4.84 0.71 -0.98
N SER A 20 3.72 0.46 -1.65
CA SER A 20 2.40 0.44 -1.03
C SER A 20 2.24 -0.76 -0.08
N MET A 21 1.44 -0.56 0.96
CA MET A 21 1.05 -1.63 1.85
C MET A 21 0.30 -2.73 1.05
N PRO A 22 0.64 -4.01 1.24
CA PRO A 22 -0.11 -5.09 0.62
C PRO A 22 -1.49 -5.13 1.26
N VAL A 23 -2.53 -5.33 0.46
CA VAL A 23 -3.86 -5.63 0.97
C VAL A 23 -4.20 -7.09 0.68
N LYS A 24 -4.94 -7.70 1.59
CA LYS A 24 -5.44 -9.05 1.44
C LYS A 24 -6.83 -9.03 0.75
N GLY A 25 -6.89 -9.48 -0.50
CA GLY A 25 -8.13 -9.70 -1.25
C GLY A 25 -7.94 -9.58 -2.77
N ASP A 26 -8.76 -10.31 -3.55
CA ASP A 26 -8.80 -10.25 -5.02
C ASP A 26 -10.23 -9.95 -5.49
N ALA A 27 -10.38 -9.10 -6.52
CA ALA A 27 -11.68 -8.73 -7.07
C ALA A 27 -11.70 -8.84 -8.60
N SER A 28 -12.24 -9.95 -9.13
CA SER A 28 -12.56 -10.10 -10.56
C SER A 28 -14.02 -10.51 -10.76
N SER A 29 -14.60 -9.88 -11.80
CA SER A 29 -15.99 -9.73 -12.20
C SER A 29 -16.49 -10.42 -13.49
N THR A 30 -17.27 -11.51 -13.53
CA THR A 30 -18.12 -11.86 -14.70
C THR A 30 -19.58 -12.18 -14.35
N THR A 31 -20.47 -11.23 -14.61
CA THR A 31 -21.94 -11.44 -14.55
C THR A 31 -22.41 -12.31 -15.71
N LYS A 32 -23.20 -13.35 -15.42
CA LYS A 32 -23.83 -14.20 -16.45
C LYS A 32 -25.33 -13.90 -16.54
N PRO A 33 -25.92 -13.84 -17.74
CA PRO A 33 -27.36 -13.68 -17.89
C PRO A 33 -28.09 -14.93 -17.39
N ALA A 34 -29.23 -14.73 -16.73
CA ALA A 34 -30.16 -15.80 -16.34
C ALA A 34 -31.61 -15.37 -16.61
N VAL A 35 -32.46 -16.34 -16.90
CA VAL A 35 -33.89 -16.13 -17.18
C VAL A 35 -34.70 -16.56 -15.97
N ALA A 36 -35.61 -15.71 -15.51
CA ALA A 36 -36.49 -16.02 -14.39
C ALA A 36 -37.29 -17.32 -14.59
N ALA A 37 -37.69 -17.94 -13.49
CA ALA A 37 -38.52 -19.14 -13.52
C ALA A 37 -39.85 -18.86 -14.24
N GLY A 38 -40.18 -19.68 -15.24
CA GLY A 38 -41.37 -19.51 -16.07
C GLY A 38 -41.33 -20.36 -17.34
N THR A 39 -42.49 -20.52 -17.97
CA THR A 39 -42.62 -21.27 -19.23
C THR A 39 -41.92 -20.51 -20.36
N ILE A 40 -41.04 -21.20 -21.10
CA ILE A 40 -40.48 -20.68 -22.35
C ILE A 40 -41.26 -21.32 -23.49
N ASP A 41 -41.86 -20.49 -24.34
CA ASP A 41 -42.53 -20.92 -25.57
C ASP A 41 -41.59 -20.72 -26.76
N ILE A 42 -41.26 -21.82 -27.44
CA ILE A 42 -40.37 -21.83 -28.61
C ILE A 42 -41.25 -21.88 -29.87
N ARG A 43 -41.36 -20.73 -30.55
CA ARG A 43 -42.26 -20.56 -31.71
C ARG A 43 -41.73 -21.23 -32.98
N GLU A 44 -40.42 -21.18 -33.19
CA GLU A 44 -39.71 -21.76 -34.34
C GLU A 44 -38.61 -22.69 -33.83
N ASN A 45 -38.38 -23.84 -34.50
CA ASN A 45 -37.46 -24.90 -34.04
C ASN A 45 -37.81 -25.46 -32.64
N LYS A 46 -39.00 -26.05 -32.49
CA LYS A 46 -39.52 -26.60 -31.22
C LYS A 46 -38.64 -27.65 -30.54
N SER A 47 -37.72 -28.26 -31.28
CA SER A 47 -36.74 -29.22 -30.78
C SER A 47 -35.43 -28.59 -30.27
N GLN A 48 -35.33 -27.26 -30.22
CA GLN A 48 -34.13 -26.58 -29.75
C GLN A 48 -33.81 -26.94 -28.30
N ASP A 49 -32.57 -27.37 -28.06
CA ASP A 49 -32.06 -27.61 -26.72
C ASP A 49 -31.78 -26.26 -26.03
N ILE A 50 -32.44 -26.06 -24.89
CA ILE A 50 -32.29 -24.89 -24.03
C ILE A 50 -31.76 -25.26 -22.64
N SER A 51 -31.26 -26.48 -22.47
CA SER A 51 -30.70 -26.96 -21.19
C SER A 51 -29.51 -26.12 -20.71
N ALA A 52 -28.77 -25.49 -21.63
CA ALA A 52 -27.66 -24.58 -21.31
C ALA A 52 -28.11 -23.17 -20.88
N LEU A 53 -29.39 -22.83 -20.99
CA LEU A 53 -29.91 -21.53 -20.57
C LEU A 53 -30.05 -21.49 -19.05
N SER A 54 -29.26 -20.64 -18.39
CA SER A 54 -29.32 -20.49 -16.93
C SER A 54 -30.70 -19.99 -16.48
N ARG A 55 -31.33 -20.74 -15.56
CA ARG A 55 -32.52 -20.33 -14.81
C ARG A 55 -32.21 -19.88 -13.39
N ASP A 56 -30.93 -19.88 -13.04
CA ASP A 56 -30.45 -19.53 -11.71
C ASP A 56 -30.28 -18.01 -11.61
N THR A 57 -31.39 -17.31 -11.42
CA THR A 57 -31.38 -15.85 -11.24
C THR A 57 -30.74 -15.45 -9.91
N ALA A 58 -30.81 -16.31 -8.88
CA ALA A 58 -30.23 -16.04 -7.57
C ALA A 58 -28.69 -15.95 -7.63
N ASN A 59 -28.05 -16.81 -8.42
CA ASN A 59 -26.59 -16.80 -8.62
C ASN A 59 -26.17 -16.16 -9.96
N SER A 60 -27.05 -15.39 -10.61
CA SER A 60 -26.68 -14.58 -11.78
C SER A 60 -25.89 -13.32 -11.39
N LEU A 61 -26.16 -12.81 -10.18
CA LEU A 61 -25.48 -11.70 -9.51
C LEU A 61 -24.29 -12.22 -8.69
N ASN A 62 -23.22 -12.69 -9.35
CA ASN A 62 -22.13 -13.31 -8.58
C ASN A 62 -21.23 -12.34 -7.80
N GLU A 63 -21.19 -11.03 -8.13
CA GLU A 63 -19.96 -10.29 -7.84
C GLU A 63 -20.05 -8.78 -7.59
N LEU A 64 -21.24 -8.17 -7.49
CA LEU A 64 -21.33 -6.78 -7.03
C LEU A 64 -20.63 -6.60 -5.67
N GLY A 65 -20.80 -7.55 -4.74
CA GLY A 65 -20.07 -7.56 -3.45
C GLY A 65 -18.54 -7.58 -3.60
N ARG A 66 -17.99 -8.33 -4.57
CA ARG A 66 -16.54 -8.37 -4.82
C ARG A 66 -16.01 -7.08 -5.45
N ILE A 67 -16.82 -6.39 -6.26
CA ILE A 67 -16.46 -5.06 -6.80
C ILE A 67 -16.41 -4.02 -5.68
N PHE A 68 -17.35 -4.06 -4.72
CA PHE A 68 -17.27 -3.23 -3.51
C PHE A 68 -16.07 -3.57 -2.63
N ASP A 69 -15.62 -4.84 -2.62
CA ASP A 69 -14.37 -5.22 -1.95
C ASP A 69 -13.14 -4.58 -2.62
N LYS A 70 -13.11 -4.40 -3.96
CA LYS A 70 -12.00 -3.70 -4.63
C LYS A 70 -11.88 -2.24 -4.20
N ALA A 71 -12.99 -1.51 -4.20
CA ALA A 71 -13.01 -0.11 -3.77
C ALA A 71 -12.53 0.01 -2.32
N LYS A 72 -12.98 -0.91 -1.46
CA LYS A 72 -12.53 -1.01 -0.07
C LYS A 72 -11.04 -1.36 0.05
N ILE A 73 -10.51 -2.20 -0.82
CA ILE A 73 -9.07 -2.55 -0.87
C ILE A 73 -8.24 -1.31 -1.22
N GLU A 74 -8.65 -0.55 -2.24
CA GLU A 74 -7.97 0.69 -2.65
C GLU A 74 -8.04 1.74 -1.52
N GLU A 75 -9.21 1.89 -0.88
CA GLU A 75 -9.40 2.78 0.27
C GLU A 75 -8.48 2.40 1.45
N GLN A 76 -8.31 1.10 1.73
CA GLN A 76 -7.39 0.64 2.78
C GLN A 76 -5.92 0.94 2.45
N GLN A 77 -5.51 0.82 1.17
CA GLN A 77 -4.15 1.20 0.75
C GLN A 77 -3.93 2.69 0.89
N GLU A 78 -4.88 3.49 0.43
CA GLU A 78 -4.81 4.95 0.50
C GLU A 78 -4.81 5.42 1.96
N LEU A 79 -5.69 4.88 2.80
CA LEU A 79 -5.73 5.19 4.23
C LEU A 79 -4.41 4.84 4.92
N ALA A 80 -3.84 3.66 4.65
CA ALA A 80 -2.56 3.27 5.21
C ALA A 80 -1.42 4.17 4.71
N ALA A 81 -1.45 4.60 3.44
CA ALA A 81 -0.46 5.49 2.86
C ALA A 81 -0.51 6.89 3.48
N VAL A 82 -1.68 7.52 3.53
CA VAL A 82 -1.88 8.86 4.10
C VAL A 82 -1.59 8.86 5.60
N PHE A 83 -2.05 7.84 6.33
CA PHE A 83 -1.71 7.66 7.74
C PHE A 83 -0.20 7.55 7.93
N GLY A 84 0.47 6.69 7.15
CA GLY A 84 1.92 6.48 7.25
C GLY A 84 2.71 7.76 6.97
N GLU A 85 2.35 8.49 5.90
CA GLU A 85 2.96 9.77 5.57
C GLU A 85 2.88 10.75 6.74
N GLU A 86 1.68 10.99 7.24
CA GLU A 86 1.46 12.00 8.28
C GLU A 86 2.08 11.58 9.63
N ALA A 87 1.92 10.32 10.01
CA ALA A 87 2.44 9.81 11.27
C ALA A 87 3.97 9.82 11.32
N PHE A 88 4.64 9.38 10.25
CA PHE A 88 6.11 9.44 10.18
C PHE A 88 6.63 10.87 10.04
N ARG A 89 5.90 11.75 9.33
CA ARG A 89 6.21 13.19 9.28
C ARG A 89 6.14 13.85 10.66
N LEU A 90 5.18 13.45 11.49
CA LEU A 90 5.09 13.90 12.87
C LEU A 90 6.23 13.31 13.73
N ALA A 91 6.52 12.02 13.58
CA ALA A 91 7.61 11.33 14.28
C ALA A 91 8.99 11.95 13.99
N HIS A 92 9.21 12.48 12.78
CA HIS A 92 10.42 13.20 12.40
C HIS A 92 10.76 14.38 13.33
N ASN A 93 9.75 15.06 13.91
CA ASN A 93 10.01 16.20 14.79
C ASN A 93 10.71 15.80 16.10
N LEU A 94 10.77 14.50 16.41
CA LEU A 94 11.58 13.92 17.46
C LEU A 94 13.02 13.73 16.93
N LYS A 95 13.94 14.59 17.36
CA LYS A 95 15.33 14.67 16.86
C LYS A 95 16.26 13.54 17.34
N ASP A 96 15.71 12.56 18.07
CA ASP A 96 16.42 11.46 18.70
C ASP A 96 16.30 10.16 17.88
N ASP A 97 16.79 10.20 16.63
CA ASP A 97 16.86 9.04 15.73
C ASP A 97 17.50 7.82 16.40
N GLY A 98 16.88 6.66 16.19
CA GLY A 98 17.33 5.39 16.77
C GLY A 98 17.25 5.33 18.31
N SER A 99 16.62 6.31 18.98
CA SER A 99 16.29 6.17 20.41
C SER A 99 15.22 5.11 20.60
N GLY A 100 15.21 4.45 21.78
CA GLY A 100 14.17 3.47 22.11
C GLY A 100 12.75 4.02 22.00
N ARG A 101 12.57 5.32 22.33
CA ARG A 101 11.30 6.02 22.16
C ARG A 101 10.89 6.13 20.70
N LYS A 102 11.78 6.58 19.82
CA LYS A 102 11.47 6.77 18.40
C LYS A 102 11.28 5.43 17.68
N ILE A 103 12.05 4.41 18.07
CA ILE A 103 11.85 3.02 17.65
C ILE A 103 10.44 2.55 18.03
N ALA A 104 10.00 2.75 19.28
CA ALA A 104 8.67 2.34 19.74
C ALA A 104 7.54 3.05 18.95
N ILE A 105 7.74 4.32 18.61
CA ILE A 105 6.80 5.08 17.75
C ILE A 105 6.75 4.47 16.36
N HIS A 106 7.90 4.17 15.74
CA HIS A 106 7.94 3.55 14.42
C HIS A 106 7.31 2.15 14.41
N ILE A 107 7.52 1.35 15.46
CA ILE A 107 6.83 0.06 15.67
C ILE A 107 5.32 0.27 15.63
N ALA A 108 4.80 1.24 16.38
CA ALA A 108 3.37 1.53 16.41
C ALA A 108 2.83 1.97 15.04
N ILE A 109 3.50 2.93 14.38
CA ILE A 109 3.08 3.44 13.07
C ILE A 109 3.08 2.33 12.02
N GLY A 110 4.20 1.62 11.86
CA GLY A 110 4.31 0.53 10.89
C GLY A 110 3.30 -0.59 11.16
N GLY A 111 3.05 -0.88 12.44
CA GLY A 111 2.06 -1.88 12.84
C GLY A 111 0.63 -1.46 12.51
N ILE A 112 0.26 -0.20 12.75
CA ILE A 112 -1.07 0.32 12.38
C ILE A 112 -1.26 0.29 10.87
N MET A 113 -0.28 0.77 10.09
CA MET A 113 -0.35 0.72 8.62
C MET A 113 -0.60 -0.70 8.10
N SER A 114 0.13 -1.68 8.63
CA SER A 114 -0.02 -3.10 8.24
C SER A 114 -1.32 -3.73 8.74
N ALA A 115 -1.87 -3.24 9.86
CA ALA A 115 -3.16 -3.68 10.38
C ALA A 115 -4.33 -3.16 9.52
N ILE A 116 -4.27 -1.90 9.06
CA ILE A 116 -5.29 -1.30 8.18
C ILE A 116 -5.53 -2.15 6.93
N THR A 117 -4.46 -2.70 6.34
CA THR A 117 -4.52 -3.49 5.12
C THR A 117 -4.68 -5.00 5.34
N GLY A 118 -4.81 -5.44 6.59
CA GLY A 118 -4.97 -6.86 6.93
C GLY A 118 -3.70 -7.71 6.79
N ALA A 119 -2.52 -7.09 6.66
CA ALA A 119 -1.23 -7.77 6.57
C ALA A 119 -0.63 -8.17 7.94
N GLY A 120 -1.33 -7.82 9.03
CA GLY A 120 -1.00 -8.15 10.41
C GLY A 120 -0.04 -7.15 11.04
N PHE A 121 -0.33 -6.71 12.27
CA PHE A 121 0.42 -5.66 12.95
C PHE A 121 1.93 -5.95 13.00
N ALA A 122 2.32 -7.16 13.40
CA ALA A 122 3.72 -7.53 13.57
C ALA A 122 4.56 -7.34 12.29
N SER A 123 3.97 -7.59 11.11
CA SER A 123 4.67 -7.49 9.82
C SER A 123 5.20 -6.07 9.56
N GLY A 124 4.37 -5.04 9.73
CA GLY A 124 4.78 -3.65 9.55
C GLY A 124 5.55 -3.10 10.75
N ALA A 125 5.18 -3.53 11.96
CA ALA A 125 5.80 -3.07 13.21
C ALA A 125 7.30 -3.43 13.28
N ILE A 126 7.66 -4.68 12.97
CA ILE A 126 9.06 -5.11 13.01
C ILE A 126 9.89 -4.41 11.93
N GLY A 127 9.31 -4.20 10.74
CA GLY A 127 9.98 -3.53 9.64
C GLY A 127 10.30 -2.08 9.95
N ALA A 128 9.31 -1.29 10.39
CA ALA A 128 9.52 0.11 10.76
C ALA A 128 10.42 0.27 11.99
N GLY A 129 10.24 -0.58 13.03
CA GLY A 129 11.04 -0.54 14.23
C GLY A 129 12.52 -0.86 14.00
N LEU A 130 12.81 -1.94 13.27
CA LEU A 130 14.18 -2.30 12.94
C LEU A 130 14.83 -1.25 12.04
N ASN A 131 14.08 -0.71 11.07
CA ASN A 131 14.57 0.36 10.22
C ASN A 131 14.99 1.59 11.02
N GLU A 132 14.17 2.02 11.98
CA GLU A 132 14.52 3.16 12.86
C GLU A 132 15.72 2.87 13.74
N ALA A 133 15.85 1.64 14.24
CA ALA A 133 17.01 1.23 15.02
C ALA A 133 18.32 1.32 14.21
N LEU A 134 18.23 1.11 12.89
CA LEU A 134 19.37 1.12 11.98
C LEU A 134 19.51 2.42 11.17
N ILE A 135 18.61 3.41 11.35
CA ILE A 135 18.53 4.58 10.47
C ILE A 135 19.83 5.41 10.45
N LYS A 136 20.58 5.41 11.56
CA LYS A 136 21.89 6.06 11.66
C LYS A 136 22.93 5.46 10.72
N ASN A 137 22.85 4.16 10.44
CA ASN A 137 23.75 3.46 9.52
C ASN A 137 23.43 3.79 8.06
N LEU A 138 22.26 4.36 7.79
CA LEU A 138 21.83 4.78 6.46
C LEU A 138 22.13 6.26 6.19
N LYS A 139 22.57 7.02 7.20
CA LYS A 139 22.95 8.43 7.03
C LYS A 139 24.13 8.55 6.07
N GLY A 140 24.03 9.49 5.14
CA GLY A 140 25.06 9.74 4.12
C GLY A 140 24.82 9.00 2.80
N LEU A 141 23.92 8.02 2.75
CA LEU A 141 23.43 7.47 1.49
C LEU A 141 22.56 8.52 0.76
N ASP A 142 22.43 8.38 -0.55
CA ASP A 142 21.39 9.12 -1.27
C ASP A 142 19.99 8.64 -0.82
N PRO A 143 18.97 9.52 -0.84
CA PRO A 143 17.66 9.22 -0.28
C PRO A 143 16.98 7.99 -0.90
N GLY A 144 17.19 7.78 -2.21
CA GLY A 144 16.61 6.65 -2.91
C GLY A 144 17.23 5.32 -2.52
N THR A 145 18.56 5.25 -2.48
CA THR A 145 19.28 4.07 -2.00
C THR A 145 18.91 3.76 -0.56
N ALA A 146 18.87 4.78 0.32
CA ALA A 146 18.46 4.58 1.70
C ALA A 146 17.04 4.01 1.82
N GLN A 147 16.09 4.51 1.02
CA GLN A 147 14.72 4.02 1.01
C GLN A 147 14.63 2.56 0.54
N ILE A 148 15.37 2.18 -0.51
CA ILE A 148 15.41 0.81 -1.03
C ILE A 148 16.02 -0.13 0.00
N VAL A 149 17.16 0.25 0.60
CA VAL A 149 17.81 -0.54 1.66
C VAL A 149 16.88 -0.71 2.85
N SER A 150 16.18 0.36 3.26
CA SER A 150 15.17 0.31 4.32
C SER A 150 14.07 -0.70 4.00
N GLY A 151 13.54 -0.68 2.78
CA GLY A 151 12.55 -1.63 2.30
C GLY A 151 13.03 -3.08 2.36
N ILE A 152 14.28 -3.35 1.95
CA ILE A 152 14.89 -4.69 2.01
C ILE A 152 15.02 -5.17 3.46
N ILE A 153 15.53 -4.31 4.36
CA ILE A 153 15.63 -4.61 5.79
C ILE A 153 14.24 -4.93 6.36
N GLY A 154 13.25 -4.12 6.04
CA GLY A 154 11.86 -4.31 6.48
C GLY A 154 11.26 -5.63 5.99
N ALA A 155 11.44 -5.96 4.70
CA ALA A 155 10.99 -7.23 4.14
C ALA A 155 11.63 -8.43 4.83
N ALA A 156 12.95 -8.39 5.01
CA ALA A 156 13.69 -9.46 5.66
C ALA A 156 13.24 -9.65 7.11
N ALA A 157 13.06 -8.56 7.86
CA ALA A 157 12.61 -8.58 9.24
C ALA A 157 11.21 -9.19 9.38
N ALA A 158 10.26 -8.75 8.54
CA ALA A 158 8.92 -9.31 8.53
C ALA A 158 8.94 -10.80 8.16
N LYS A 159 9.72 -11.20 7.16
CA LYS A 159 9.86 -12.62 6.79
C LYS A 159 10.47 -13.48 7.89
N ALA A 160 11.46 -12.96 8.63
CA ALA A 160 12.12 -13.69 9.70
C ALA A 160 11.14 -14.10 10.83
N ILE A 161 10.05 -13.34 11.01
CA ILE A 161 8.98 -13.65 11.98
C ILE A 161 7.76 -14.33 11.34
N GLY A 162 7.85 -14.79 10.08
CA GLY A 162 6.74 -15.40 9.35
C GLY A 162 5.66 -14.41 8.88
N GLY A 163 5.94 -13.11 8.93
CA GLY A 163 5.03 -12.04 8.52
C GLY A 163 5.05 -11.73 7.02
N ASN A 164 4.29 -10.70 6.64
CA ASN A 164 4.19 -10.22 5.26
C ASN A 164 5.40 -9.34 4.90
N ALA A 165 6.23 -9.82 3.98
CA ALA A 165 7.43 -9.13 3.51
C ALA A 165 7.15 -7.74 2.93
N GLN A 166 6.10 -7.60 2.12
CA GLN A 166 5.76 -6.34 1.48
C GLN A 166 5.27 -5.31 2.52
N ALA A 167 4.55 -5.75 3.56
CA ALA A 167 4.15 -4.86 4.64
C ALA A 167 5.37 -4.37 5.45
N GLY A 168 6.31 -5.26 5.76
CA GLY A 168 7.58 -4.87 6.38
C GLY A 168 8.37 -3.89 5.54
N ALA A 169 8.49 -4.15 4.24
CA ALA A 169 9.16 -3.26 3.29
C ALA A 169 8.49 -1.89 3.20
N SER A 170 7.17 -1.87 3.02
CA SER A 170 6.37 -0.65 2.93
C SER A 170 6.51 0.21 4.18
N ALA A 171 6.42 -0.39 5.37
CA ALA A 171 6.55 0.31 6.64
C ALA A 171 7.95 0.92 6.80
N ALA A 172 9.00 0.15 6.50
CA ALA A 172 10.39 0.60 6.61
C ALA A 172 10.73 1.69 5.59
N ALA A 173 10.36 1.52 4.33
CA ALA A 173 10.58 2.49 3.27
C ALA A 173 9.81 3.80 3.51
N SER A 174 8.56 3.71 3.96
CA SER A 174 7.75 4.87 4.34
C SER A 174 8.35 5.60 5.54
N GLY A 175 8.77 4.83 6.55
CA GLY A 175 9.50 5.35 7.70
C GLY A 175 10.73 6.13 7.27
N ALA A 176 11.61 5.56 6.44
CA ALA A 176 12.79 6.28 5.96
C ALA A 176 12.44 7.55 5.17
N LYS A 177 11.52 7.46 4.21
CA LYS A 177 11.13 8.57 3.33
C LYS A 177 10.60 9.77 4.11
N TRP A 178 9.66 9.55 5.02
CA TRP A 178 8.94 10.61 5.72
C TRP A 178 9.61 11.01 7.04
N ASN A 179 10.40 10.12 7.65
CA ASN A 179 11.13 10.41 8.89
C ASN A 179 12.46 11.15 8.68
N GLU A 180 13.16 11.01 7.55
CA GLU A 180 14.50 11.62 7.39
C GLU A 180 14.59 12.45 6.11
N TYR A 181 14.15 11.87 4.99
CA TYR A 181 14.59 12.36 3.69
C TYR A 181 13.74 13.48 3.10
N GLN A 182 12.47 13.66 3.48
CA GLN A 182 11.61 14.73 2.94
C GLN A 182 12.23 16.14 3.03
N LYS A 183 13.08 16.41 4.03
CA LYS A 183 13.73 17.72 4.25
C LYS A 183 15.18 17.79 3.76
N ASP A 184 15.68 16.77 3.07
CA ASP A 184 17.04 16.78 2.53
C ASP A 184 17.22 18.04 1.65
N PRO A 185 18.28 18.84 1.87
CA PRO A 185 18.50 20.11 1.16
C PRO A 185 18.43 19.96 -0.36
N ARG A 186 18.85 18.81 -0.91
CA ARG A 186 18.81 18.52 -2.35
C ARG A 186 17.38 18.44 -2.88
N ILE A 187 16.43 18.00 -2.05
CA ILE A 187 15.00 17.99 -2.40
C ILE A 187 14.47 19.41 -2.44
N LYS A 188 14.78 20.20 -1.40
CA LYS A 188 14.34 21.60 -1.31
C LYS A 188 14.90 22.44 -2.46
N GLU A 189 16.16 22.22 -2.82
CA GLU A 189 16.82 22.92 -3.93
C GLU A 189 16.16 22.58 -5.27
N LYS A 190 15.95 21.30 -5.58
CA LYS A 190 15.23 20.88 -6.80
C LYS A 190 13.76 21.34 -6.83
N LEU A 191 13.07 21.33 -5.69
CA LEU A 191 11.72 21.89 -5.55
C LEU A 191 11.71 23.38 -5.89
N GLN A 192 12.67 24.14 -5.36
CA GLN A 192 12.80 25.57 -5.63
C GLN A 192 13.17 25.87 -7.09
N GLU A 193 13.97 25.04 -7.74
CA GLU A 193 14.27 25.17 -9.18
C GLU A 193 13.03 25.00 -10.06
N ILE A 194 12.15 24.06 -9.71
CA ILE A 194 10.89 23.84 -10.44
C ILE A 194 9.90 24.98 -10.19
N LEU A 195 9.80 25.47 -8.94
CA LEU A 195 8.90 26.57 -8.56
C LEU A 195 9.33 27.94 -9.13
N LYS A 196 10.56 28.07 -9.65
CA LYS A 196 11.08 29.28 -10.30
C LYS A 196 10.83 29.31 -11.82
N LYS A 197 10.30 28.24 -12.40
CA LYS A 197 9.86 28.16 -13.81
C LYS A 197 8.37 28.39 -13.92
#